data_AF-A0A956TX92-F1
#
_entry.id   AF-A0A956TX92-F1
#
_cell.length_a   1.000
_cell.length_b   1.000
_cell.length_c   1.000
_cell.angle_alpha   90.00
_cell.angle_beta   90.00
_cell.angle_gamma   90.00
#
_symmetry.space_group_name_H-M   'P 1'
#
loop_
_entity.id
_entity.type
_entity.pdbx_description
1 polymer ?
#
loop_
_entity_poly.entity_id
_entity_poly.type
_entity_poly.pdbx_seq_one_letter_code
_entity_poly.pdbx_strand_id
1 'polypeptide(L)'
;MSRRCALETVVIVDACRTPIGRYGGALSAVRPDDLMALVIRALLERNAQVDAQRIEDVLVGAANQAGEDNRNVARMSALLAGLPVTVPGATVNRLCASGLMAVNQAAEALALGHGDIMIAGGVESMSRAPYVLSKAPSAFDRSQALFD
;
A
#
# COMPACT_ATOMS: atom_id res chain seq x y z
N MET A 1 -7.77 38.12 -7.78
CA MET A 1 -6.92 37.32 -6.87
C MET A 1 -6.82 35.91 -7.44
N SER A 2 -5.71 35.58 -8.12
CA SER A 2 -5.37 34.19 -8.40
C SER A 2 -3.85 34.08 -8.34
N ARG A 3 -3.33 34.09 -7.11
CA ARG A 3 -1.97 33.65 -6.87
C ARG A 3 -2.04 32.13 -6.86
N ARG A 4 -1.68 31.49 -7.98
CA ARG A 4 -1.28 30.09 -7.91
C ARG A 4 -0.10 30.03 -6.94
N CYS A 5 -0.23 29.26 -5.87
CA CYS A 5 0.91 28.87 -5.07
C CYS A 5 1.92 28.22 -6.03
N ALA A 6 3.21 28.58 -5.95
CA ALA A 6 4.22 27.87 -6.72
C ALA A 6 4.30 26.45 -6.14
N LEU A 7 3.78 25.47 -6.87
CA LEU A 7 3.88 24.07 -6.52
C LEU A 7 5.13 23.47 -7.15
N GLU A 8 5.75 22.55 -6.45
CA GLU A 8 6.88 21.78 -6.98
C GLU A 8 6.41 20.89 -8.15
N THR A 9 7.30 20.71 -9.13
CA THR A 9 7.01 19.81 -10.24
C THR A 9 7.29 18.38 -9.82
N VAL A 10 6.25 17.55 -9.80
CA VAL A 10 6.36 16.13 -9.45
C VAL A 10 6.51 15.28 -10.71
N VAL A 11 7.43 14.32 -10.67
CA VAL A 11 7.71 13.40 -11.78
C VAL A 11 7.66 11.95 -11.31
N ILE A 12 7.28 11.04 -12.21
CA ILE A 12 7.38 9.59 -11.99
C ILE A 12 8.75 9.15 -12.50
N VAL A 13 9.60 8.64 -11.60
CA VAL A 13 10.98 8.22 -11.92
C VAL A 13 11.04 6.80 -12.48
N ASP A 14 10.32 5.86 -11.87
CA ASP A 14 10.21 4.47 -12.31
C ASP A 14 8.86 3.88 -11.89
N ALA A 15 8.44 2.79 -12.53
CA ALA A 15 7.22 2.06 -12.19
C ALA A 15 7.35 0.58 -12.55
N CYS A 16 6.92 -0.30 -11.65
CA CYS A 16 6.84 -1.73 -11.90
C CYS A 16 5.67 -2.37 -11.14
N ARG A 17 5.36 -3.62 -11.47
CA ARG A 17 4.27 -4.40 -10.84
C ARG A 17 4.55 -5.90 -10.94
N THR A 18 3.88 -6.68 -10.10
CA THR A 18 3.81 -8.13 -10.27
C THR A 18 2.98 -8.49 -11.53
N PRO A 19 3.08 -9.74 -12.03
CA PRO A 19 2.01 -10.33 -12.82
C PRO A 19 0.68 -10.30 -12.05
N ILE A 20 -0.44 -10.36 -12.77
CA ILE A 20 -1.77 -10.48 -12.16
C ILE A 20 -2.14 -11.97 -12.13
N GLY A 21 -2.31 -12.52 -10.94
CA GLY A 21 -2.74 -13.91 -10.74
C GLY A 21 -4.25 -14.07 -10.83
N ARG A 22 -4.72 -15.24 -11.31
CA ARG A 22 -6.13 -15.63 -11.19
C ARG A 22 -6.46 -15.97 -9.73
N TYR A 23 -7.74 -15.84 -9.34
CA TYR A 23 -8.23 -16.33 -8.06
C TYR A 23 -7.89 -17.82 -7.87
N GLY A 24 -7.27 -18.18 -6.74
CA GLY A 24 -6.78 -19.55 -6.48
C GLY A 24 -5.63 -20.00 -7.40
N GLY A 25 -5.02 -19.07 -8.15
CA GLY A 25 -4.01 -19.36 -9.16
C GLY A 25 -2.56 -19.21 -8.67
N ALA A 26 -1.66 -18.87 -9.59
CA ALA A 26 -0.21 -18.88 -9.39
C ALA A 26 0.31 -18.02 -8.23
N LEU A 27 -0.39 -16.95 -7.85
CA LEU A 27 0.01 -16.06 -6.75
C LEU A 27 -0.82 -16.27 -5.47
N SER A 28 -1.75 -17.22 -5.44
CA SER A 28 -2.66 -17.43 -4.29
C SER A 28 -1.95 -17.86 -3.00
N ALA A 29 -0.75 -18.43 -3.12
CA ALA A 29 0.08 -18.83 -1.99
C ALA A 29 0.94 -17.67 -1.44
N VAL A 30 0.99 -16.51 -2.12
CA VAL A 30 1.81 -15.37 -1.72
C VAL A 30 0.95 -14.38 -0.92
N ARG A 31 1.46 -13.95 0.23
CA ARG A 31 0.77 -12.97 1.08
C ARG A 31 0.73 -11.60 0.39
N PRO A 32 -0.32 -10.78 0.59
CA PRO A 32 -0.41 -9.44 0.02
C PRO A 32 0.73 -8.51 0.48
N ASP A 33 1.14 -8.57 1.75
CA ASP A 33 2.29 -7.78 2.23
C ASP A 33 3.62 -8.22 1.57
N ASP A 34 3.80 -9.52 1.33
CA ASP A 34 4.94 -10.03 0.55
C ASP A 34 4.90 -9.61 -0.93
N LEU A 35 3.72 -9.56 -1.55
CA LEU A 35 3.55 -9.09 -2.94
C LEU A 35 4.00 -7.64 -3.10
N MET A 36 3.60 -6.76 -2.18
CA MET A 36 4.01 -5.36 -2.22
C MET A 36 5.49 -5.20 -1.84
N ALA A 37 5.99 -5.97 -0.87
CA ALA A 37 7.41 -5.97 -0.51
C ALA A 37 8.30 -6.37 -1.70
N LEU A 38 7.87 -7.34 -2.52
CA LEU A 38 8.55 -7.72 -3.75
C LEU A 38 8.65 -6.55 -4.74
N VAL A 39 7.56 -5.78 -4.91
CA VAL A 39 7.53 -4.61 -5.81
C VAL A 39 8.46 -3.52 -5.29
N ILE A 40 8.46 -3.23 -3.98
CA ILE A 40 9.35 -2.24 -3.38
C ILE A 40 10.82 -2.64 -3.56
N ARG A 41 11.18 -3.90 -3.30
CA ARG A 41 12.55 -4.39 -3.55
C ARG A 41 12.96 -4.24 -5.01
N ALA A 42 12.10 -4.65 -5.94
CA ALA A 42 12.38 -4.53 -7.37
C ALA A 42 12.58 -3.07 -7.79
N LEU A 43 11.82 -2.12 -7.24
CA LEU A 43 12.02 -0.68 -7.48
C LEU A 43 13.39 -0.22 -6.97
N LEU A 44 13.77 -0.58 -5.75
CA LEU A 44 15.08 -0.19 -5.18
C LEU A 44 16.25 -0.82 -5.95
N GLU A 45 16.14 -2.09 -6.34
CA GLU A 45 17.16 -2.79 -7.14
C GLU A 45 17.37 -2.13 -8.50
N ARG A 46 16.30 -1.67 -9.15
CA ARG A 46 16.35 -0.94 -10.43
C ARG A 46 16.91 0.48 -10.30
N ASN A 47 16.90 1.04 -9.09
CA ASN A 47 17.28 2.41 -8.79
C ASN A 47 18.30 2.45 -7.64
N ALA A 48 19.37 1.67 -7.76
CA ALA A 48 20.39 1.48 -6.71
C ALA A 48 21.10 2.77 -6.24
N GLN A 49 21.01 3.85 -7.02
CA GLN A 49 21.51 5.18 -6.66
C GLN A 49 20.60 5.95 -5.67
N VAL A 50 19.39 5.49 -5.42
CA VAL A 50 18.45 6.11 -4.48
C VAL A 50 18.81 5.68 -3.05
N ASP A 51 19.12 6.66 -2.20
CA ASP A 51 19.27 6.41 -0.77
C ASP A 51 17.90 6.14 -0.14
N ALA A 52 17.69 4.91 0.34
CA ALA A 52 16.46 4.49 0.97
C ALA A 52 16.10 5.29 2.23
N GLN A 53 17.08 5.95 2.89
CA GLN A 53 16.81 6.82 4.04
C GLN A 53 16.11 8.12 3.65
N ARG A 54 16.16 8.51 2.36
CA ARG A 54 15.51 9.72 1.84
C ARG A 54 14.06 9.49 1.39
N ILE A 55 13.55 8.27 1.52
CA ILE A 55 12.14 7.98 1.23
C ILE A 55 11.31 8.52 2.38
N GLU A 56 10.50 9.53 2.07
CA GLU A 56 9.72 10.25 3.06
C GLU A 56 8.48 9.47 3.51
N ASP A 57 7.84 8.73 2.60
CA ASP A 57 6.68 7.90 2.91
C ASP A 57 6.48 6.79 1.87
N VAL A 58 5.79 5.73 2.28
CA VAL A 58 5.31 4.64 1.42
C VAL A 58 3.79 4.60 1.50
N LEU A 59 3.12 5.07 0.45
CA LEU A 59 1.67 5.09 0.34
C LEU A 59 1.18 3.89 -0.48
N VAL A 60 0.36 3.03 0.12
CA VAL A 60 -0.16 1.83 -0.56
C VAL A 60 -1.67 1.77 -0.46
N GLY A 61 -2.33 1.68 -1.61
CA GLY A 61 -3.75 1.38 -1.68
C GLY A 61 -4.05 -0.10 -1.42
N ALA A 62 -4.99 -0.40 -0.52
CA ALA A 62 -5.50 -1.76 -0.29
C ALA A 62 -6.99 -1.70 0.09
N ALA A 63 -7.84 -2.50 -0.55
CA ALA A 63 -9.29 -2.41 -0.34
C ALA A 63 -9.79 -3.29 0.82
N ASN A 64 -9.20 -4.49 1.01
CA ASN A 64 -9.64 -5.45 2.01
C ASN A 64 -9.17 -5.09 3.44
N GLN A 65 -7.87 -5.23 3.72
CA GLN A 65 -7.24 -4.94 5.02
C GLN A 65 -7.71 -5.78 6.22
N ALA A 66 -8.49 -6.84 6.00
CA ALA A 66 -8.90 -7.77 7.06
C ALA A 66 -7.99 -9.00 7.15
N GLY A 67 -7.22 -9.29 6.10
CA GLY A 67 -6.33 -10.46 5.98
C GLY A 67 -4.90 -10.15 6.41
N GLU A 68 -3.93 -10.75 5.76
CA GLU A 68 -2.49 -10.47 5.98
C GLU A 68 -2.09 -9.03 5.57
N ASP A 69 -3.00 -8.30 4.92
CA ASP A 69 -2.92 -6.86 4.61
C ASP A 69 -3.48 -5.94 5.73
N ASN A 70 -3.75 -6.49 6.92
CA ASN A 70 -4.21 -5.73 8.07
C ASN A 70 -3.14 -4.80 8.67
N ARG A 71 -3.58 -3.88 9.54
CA ARG A 71 -2.72 -3.03 10.38
C ARG A 71 -1.65 -2.28 9.59
N ASN A 72 -2.07 -1.63 8.50
CA ASN A 72 -1.23 -0.80 7.62
C ASN A 72 -0.23 -1.62 6.79
N VAL A 73 -0.73 -2.26 5.72
CA VAL A 73 0.07 -3.06 4.77
C VAL A 73 1.21 -2.27 4.15
N ALA A 74 1.09 -0.94 4.01
CA ALA A 74 2.16 -0.10 3.47
C ALA A 74 3.42 -0.18 4.35
N ARG A 75 3.24 0.01 5.67
CA ARG A 75 4.32 -0.10 6.64
C ARG A 75 4.86 -1.52 6.76
N MET A 76 3.99 -2.53 6.74
CA MET A 76 4.43 -3.94 6.79
C MET A 76 5.30 -4.29 5.58
N SER A 77 4.85 -3.91 4.38
CA SER A 77 5.54 -4.17 3.12
C SER A 77 6.87 -3.43 3.03
N ALA A 78 6.94 -2.18 3.49
CA ALA A 78 8.18 -1.40 3.55
C ALA A 78 9.24 -2.11 4.40
N LEU A 79 8.86 -2.58 5.60
CA LEU A 79 9.75 -3.32 6.50
C LEU A 79 10.19 -4.67 5.90
N LEU A 80 9.26 -5.44 5.32
CA LEU A 80 9.55 -6.71 4.65
C LEU A 80 10.44 -6.53 3.40
N ALA A 81 10.39 -5.36 2.76
CA ALA A 81 11.27 -5.00 1.66
C ALA A 81 12.68 -4.58 2.11
N GLY A 82 12.91 -4.43 3.42
CA GLY A 82 14.19 -4.02 3.98
C GLY A 82 14.42 -2.51 4.02
N LEU A 83 13.36 -1.69 3.87
CA LEU A 83 13.48 -0.25 4.06
C LEU A 83 13.84 0.10 5.51
N PRO A 84 14.57 1.20 5.75
CA PRO A 84 14.88 1.66 7.10
C PRO A 84 13.64 1.82 7.96
N VAL A 85 13.76 1.48 9.25
CA VAL A 85 12.62 1.61 10.20
C VAL A 85 12.15 3.05 10.36
N THR A 86 12.95 4.04 9.97
CA THR A 86 12.60 5.47 9.96
C THR A 86 11.63 5.85 8.85
N VAL A 87 11.55 5.09 7.75
CA VAL A 87 10.65 5.37 6.62
C VAL A 87 9.21 5.05 7.02
N PRO A 88 8.29 6.02 7.12
CA PRO A 88 6.90 5.75 7.46
C PRO A 88 6.17 5.02 6.32
N GLY A 89 4.93 4.66 6.58
CA GLY A 89 4.05 4.09 5.57
C GLY A 89 2.61 4.30 5.97
N ALA A 90 1.72 4.52 5.00
CA ALA A 90 0.29 4.61 5.23
C ALA A 90 -0.52 3.85 4.17
N THR A 91 -1.54 3.12 4.64
CA THR A 91 -2.49 2.43 3.77
C THR A 91 -3.73 3.28 3.54
N VAL A 92 -4.14 3.38 2.29
CA VAL A 92 -5.30 4.18 1.88
C VAL A 92 -6.35 3.29 1.23
N ASN A 93 -7.63 3.64 1.43
CA ASN A 93 -8.73 2.88 0.86
C ASN A 93 -9.70 3.81 0.12
N ARG A 94 -9.77 3.62 -1.19
CA ARG A 94 -10.81 4.13 -2.08
C ARG A 94 -11.28 3.00 -3.01
N LEU A 95 -11.51 1.81 -2.44
CA LEU A 95 -11.91 0.60 -3.17
C LEU A 95 -10.98 0.34 -4.37
N CYS A 96 -11.53 0.08 -5.56
CA CYS A 96 -10.76 -0.14 -6.78
C CYS A 96 -9.81 1.01 -7.16
N ALA A 97 -10.06 2.22 -6.65
CA ALA A 97 -9.22 3.40 -6.92
C ALA A 97 -8.12 3.62 -5.87
N SER A 98 -7.93 2.71 -4.90
CA SER A 98 -6.98 2.90 -3.80
C SER A 98 -5.54 3.11 -4.27
N GLY A 99 -5.07 2.35 -5.28
CA GLY A 99 -3.72 2.51 -5.81
C GLY A 99 -3.50 3.88 -6.47
N LEU A 100 -4.51 4.37 -7.22
CA LEU A 100 -4.46 5.72 -7.80
C LEU A 100 -4.56 6.80 -6.73
N MET A 101 -5.36 6.58 -5.67
CA MET A 101 -5.44 7.50 -4.53
C MET A 101 -4.08 7.66 -3.86
N ALA A 102 -3.34 6.56 -3.65
CA ALA A 102 -1.99 6.61 -3.07
C ALA A 102 -1.03 7.44 -3.95
N VAL A 103 -1.06 7.25 -5.27
CA VAL A 103 -0.24 8.04 -6.21
C VAL A 103 -0.61 9.52 -6.17
N ASN A 104 -1.90 9.85 -6.15
CA ASN A 104 -2.35 11.25 -6.08
C ASN A 104 -1.93 11.91 -4.76
N GLN A 105 -2.07 11.22 -3.62
CA GLN A 105 -1.65 11.75 -2.33
C GLN A 105 -0.14 11.94 -2.23
N ALA A 106 0.66 11.03 -2.78
CA ALA A 106 2.11 11.21 -2.87
C ALA A 106 2.45 12.43 -3.71
N ALA A 107 1.82 12.58 -4.88
CA ALA A 107 2.05 13.72 -5.75
C ALA A 107 1.62 15.05 -5.10
N GLU A 108 0.50 15.09 -4.40
CA GLU A 108 0.05 16.26 -3.64
C GLU A 108 1.06 16.63 -2.54
N ALA A 109 1.54 15.65 -1.77
CA ALA A 109 2.51 15.89 -0.70
C ALA A 109 3.86 16.39 -1.23
N LEU A 110 4.38 15.78 -2.30
CA LEU A 110 5.61 16.22 -2.96
C LEU A 110 5.46 17.63 -3.56
N ALA A 111 4.33 17.92 -4.22
CA ALA A 111 4.05 19.23 -4.80
C ALA A 111 3.98 20.35 -3.75
N LEU A 112 3.62 20.00 -2.51
CA LEU A 112 3.56 20.90 -1.34
C LEU A 112 4.90 20.99 -0.59
N GLY A 113 5.94 20.27 -1.02
CA GLY A 113 7.25 20.29 -0.37
C GLY A 113 7.32 19.50 0.94
N HIS A 114 6.45 18.50 1.13
CA HIS A 114 6.48 17.63 2.32
C HIS A 114 7.54 16.53 2.26
N GLY A 115 8.34 16.47 1.19
CA GLY A 115 9.41 15.51 1.00
C GLY A 115 9.95 15.56 -0.44
N ASP A 116 11.03 14.82 -0.68
CA ASP A 116 11.66 14.75 -2.02
C ASP A 116 11.32 13.46 -2.78
N ILE A 117 11.15 12.34 -2.05
CA ILE A 117 11.00 11.00 -2.62
C ILE A 117 9.91 10.26 -1.84
N MET A 118 8.92 9.73 -2.54
CA MET A 118 7.89 8.87 -1.96
C MET A 118 7.69 7.63 -2.84
N ILE A 119 7.31 6.52 -2.23
CA ILE A 119 6.85 5.33 -2.96
C ILE A 119 5.33 5.31 -2.89
N ALA A 120 4.67 5.15 -4.04
CA ALA A 120 3.23 5.03 -4.12
C ALA A 120 2.80 3.83 -4.96
N GLY A 121 1.76 3.13 -4.54
CA GLY A 121 1.24 1.98 -5.29
C GLY A 121 -0.01 1.38 -4.68
N GLY A 122 -0.26 0.11 -4.96
CA GLY A 122 -1.39 -0.62 -4.39
C GLY A 122 -1.16 -2.13 -4.41
N VAL A 123 -1.82 -2.83 -3.50
CA VAL A 123 -1.76 -4.27 -3.38
C VAL A 123 -3.11 -4.86 -2.99
N GLU A 124 -3.39 -6.06 -3.48
CA GLU A 124 -4.61 -6.78 -3.18
C GLU A 124 -4.36 -8.28 -3.29
N SER A 125 -4.96 -9.08 -2.42
CA SER A 125 -4.98 -10.54 -2.55
C SER A 125 -6.37 -11.10 -2.30
N MET A 126 -7.22 -11.04 -3.33
CA MET A 126 -8.58 -11.60 -3.25
C MET A 126 -8.59 -13.11 -2.97
N SER A 127 -7.54 -13.84 -3.37
CA SER A 127 -7.42 -15.28 -3.08
C SER A 127 -7.22 -15.58 -1.59
N ARG A 128 -6.74 -14.59 -0.82
CA ARG A 128 -6.41 -14.71 0.60
C ARG A 128 -7.27 -13.80 1.47
N ALA A 129 -8.36 -13.27 0.93
CA ALA A 129 -9.38 -12.56 1.68
C ALA A 129 -9.97 -13.52 2.74
N PRO A 130 -9.93 -13.17 4.03
CA PRO A 130 -10.46 -14.03 5.08
C PRO A 130 -11.97 -13.91 5.17
N TYR A 131 -12.62 -14.95 5.71
CA TYR A 131 -13.94 -14.76 6.30
C TYR A 131 -13.83 -13.94 7.59
N VAL A 132 -14.81 -13.09 7.87
CA VAL A 132 -14.88 -12.28 9.09
C VAL A 132 -16.08 -12.68 9.94
N LEU A 133 -15.85 -12.93 11.23
CA LEU A 133 -16.92 -13.23 12.20
C LEU A 133 -17.17 -12.01 13.06
N SER A 134 -18.41 -11.52 13.05
CA SER A 134 -18.80 -10.38 13.88
C SER A 134 -18.79 -10.71 15.37
N LYS A 135 -18.58 -9.68 16.21
CA LYS A 135 -18.77 -9.82 17.66
C LYS A 135 -20.23 -10.17 17.98
N ALA A 136 -20.44 -10.87 19.09
CA ALA A 136 -21.77 -11.12 19.64
C ALA A 136 -22.44 -9.79 20.05
N PRO A 137 -23.72 -9.54 19.70
CA PRO A 137 -24.40 -8.29 20.04
C PRO A 137 -24.75 -8.18 21.53
N SER A 138 -24.83 -9.30 22.25
CA SER A 138 -25.07 -9.34 23.69
C SER A 138 -24.39 -10.55 24.36
N ALA A 139 -24.33 -10.56 25.69
CA ALA A 139 -23.76 -11.67 26.45
C ALA A 139 -24.56 -12.96 26.20
N PHE A 140 -23.84 -14.07 25.96
CA PHE A 140 -24.38 -15.40 25.65
C PHE A 140 -25.18 -15.51 24.33
N ASP A 141 -25.16 -14.47 23.49
CA ASP A 141 -25.77 -14.50 22.16
C ASP A 141 -25.12 -15.56 21.26
N ARG A 142 -25.94 -16.25 20.45
CA ARG A 142 -25.54 -17.36 19.55
C ARG A 142 -25.86 -17.08 18.08
N SER A 143 -26.11 -15.82 17.74
CA SER A 143 -26.57 -15.38 16.41
C SER A 143 -25.48 -14.72 15.57
N GLN A 144 -24.20 -14.87 15.94
CA GLN A 144 -23.09 -14.27 15.17
C GLN A 144 -23.11 -14.74 13.71
N ALA A 145 -23.02 -13.78 12.80
CA ALA A 145 -22.95 -14.02 11.36
C ALA A 145 -21.49 -14.01 10.87
N LEU A 146 -21.20 -14.93 9.96
CA LEU A 146 -19.97 -14.98 9.17
C LEU A 146 -20.18 -14.19 7.88
N PHE A 147 -19.21 -13.37 7.49
CA PHE A 147 -19.20 -12.58 6.27
C PHE A 147 -17.95 -12.88 5.44
N ASP A 148 -18.04 -12.63 4.14
CA ASP A 148 -16.92 -12.66 3.18
C ASP A 148 -16.37 -11.26 2.86
#